data_AF-A0A8H7TQW4-F1
#
_entry.id   AF-A0A8H7TQW4-F1
#
_cell.length_a   1.000
_cell.length_b   1.000
_cell.length_c   1.000
_cell.angle_alpha   90.00
_cell.angle_beta   90.00
_cell.angle_gamma   90.00
#
_symmetry.space_group_name_H-M   'P 1'
#
loop_
_entity.id
_entity.type
_entity.pdbx_description
1 polymer ?
#
loop_
_entity_poly.entity_id
_entity_poly.type
_entity_poly.pdbx_seq_one_letter_code
_entity_poly.pdbx_strand_id
1 'polypeptide(L)'
;MYGGSNGGLYGFACDNRGLLKIGYRGTRYTNPLVQQDGKERSVPITRWTLPHRTDKIAAHALAVINQFIDEEMPDIRAEGLGITRTRLCWYTDTFDDHYIIDYVPGSTSLMVATGCSGHAFKFLPNIGKHAVDIWERSGTDQLPKSRWLWRRLREGQKPDNIIMQGSAGPNTLSKANMVLAGQEATLAKL
;
A
#
# COMPACT_ATOMS: atom_id res chain seq x y z
N MET A 1 0.31 -13.55 5.08
CA MET A 1 1.03 -13.38 3.79
C MET A 1 2.49 -13.11 4.12
N TYR A 2 3.37 -14.08 3.82
CA TYR A 2 4.56 -14.41 4.62
C TYR A 2 5.89 -14.17 3.87
N GLY A 3 6.23 -12.92 3.53
CA GLY A 3 7.51 -12.59 2.86
C GLY A 3 8.59 -11.98 3.76
N GLY A 4 8.27 -11.69 5.03
CA GLY A 4 9.19 -10.95 5.92
C GLY A 4 9.54 -9.55 5.41
N SER A 5 10.67 -9.01 5.87
CA SER A 5 11.17 -7.69 5.47
C SER A 5 11.62 -7.63 4.01
N ASN A 6 12.00 -8.74 3.38
CA ASN A 6 12.35 -8.77 1.95
C ASN A 6 11.09 -8.88 1.06
N GLY A 7 9.98 -9.34 1.61
CA GLY A 7 8.69 -9.29 0.97
C GLY A 7 8.59 -10.11 -0.31
N GLY A 8 7.65 -9.71 -1.17
CA GLY A 8 7.57 -10.17 -2.56
C GLY A 8 7.62 -9.00 -3.53
N LEU A 9 7.79 -9.31 -4.81
CA LEU A 9 7.71 -8.35 -5.90
C LEU A 9 6.44 -8.59 -6.72
N TYR A 10 5.94 -7.54 -7.34
CA TYR A 10 4.91 -7.61 -8.38
C TYR A 10 5.27 -6.60 -9.46
N GLY A 11 4.66 -6.69 -10.64
CA GLY A 11 4.98 -5.77 -11.71
C GLY A 11 3.89 -5.63 -12.74
N PHE A 12 4.13 -4.70 -13.66
CA PHE A 12 3.35 -4.56 -14.87
C PHE A 12 4.31 -4.68 -16.04
N ALA A 13 3.84 -5.32 -17.11
CA ALA A 13 4.59 -5.44 -18.35
C ALA A 13 5.01 -4.06 -18.88
N CYS A 14 6.03 -4.09 -19.73
CA CYS A 14 6.55 -2.92 -20.41
C CYS A 14 5.44 -2.15 -21.14
N ASP A 15 5.33 -0.84 -20.91
CA ASP A 15 4.38 0.00 -21.62
C ASP A 15 4.91 0.43 -23.01
N ASN A 16 4.09 1.16 -23.78
CA ASN A 16 4.44 1.65 -25.11
C ASN A 16 5.60 2.67 -25.13
N ARG A 17 6.13 3.07 -23.97
CA ARG A 17 7.30 3.95 -23.83
C ARG A 17 8.55 3.18 -23.41
N GLY A 18 8.48 1.85 -23.33
CA GLY A 18 9.61 1.04 -22.88
C GLY A 18 9.76 0.97 -21.36
N LEU A 19 8.74 1.36 -20.58
CA LEU A 19 8.83 1.36 -19.12
C LEU A 19 8.27 0.07 -18.51
N LEU A 20 9.15 -0.75 -17.94
CA LEU A 20 8.80 -1.84 -17.04
C LEU A 20 8.57 -1.29 -15.62
N LYS A 21 7.49 -1.71 -14.96
CA LYS A 21 7.22 -1.33 -13.56
C LYS A 21 7.38 -2.53 -12.65
N ILE A 22 8.25 -2.39 -11.65
CA ILE A 22 8.39 -3.32 -10.53
C ILE A 22 7.90 -2.63 -9.26
N GLY A 23 7.12 -3.36 -8.47
CA GLY A 23 6.56 -2.95 -7.19
C GLY A 23 7.08 -3.86 -6.09
N TYR A 24 7.60 -3.23 -5.04
CA TYR A 24 8.06 -3.92 -3.85
C TYR A 24 6.93 -4.07 -2.81
N ARG A 25 6.75 -5.28 -2.29
CA ARG A 25 5.74 -5.65 -1.29
C ARG A 25 6.39 -6.37 -0.09
N GLY A 26 7.31 -5.69 0.60
CA GLY A 26 7.88 -6.12 1.89
C GLY A 26 7.49 -5.16 3.01
N THR A 27 8.49 -4.60 3.70
CA THR A 27 8.28 -3.59 4.74
C THR A 27 7.37 -2.47 4.27
N ARG A 28 6.28 -2.25 5.01
CA ARG A 28 5.31 -1.18 4.77
C ARG A 28 5.60 -0.02 5.72
N TYR A 29 5.35 1.20 5.26
CA TYR A 29 5.64 2.41 6.03
C TYR A 29 4.39 3.25 6.29
N THR A 30 4.45 4.05 7.34
CA THR A 30 3.42 5.01 7.72
C THR A 30 4.02 6.41 7.83
N ASN A 31 3.23 7.47 7.69
CA ASN A 31 3.70 8.84 7.92
C ASN A 31 2.82 9.52 8.97
N PRO A 32 2.97 9.17 10.26
CA PRO A 32 2.16 9.69 11.35
C PRO A 32 2.40 11.19 11.55
N LEU A 33 1.32 11.96 11.51
CA LEU A 33 1.28 13.38 11.86
C LEU A 33 0.19 13.62 12.90
N VAL A 34 0.48 14.44 13.90
CA VAL A 34 -0.50 14.90 14.88
C VAL A 34 -1.55 15.75 14.17
N GLN A 35 -2.82 15.40 14.34
CA GLN A 35 -3.96 16.12 13.77
C GLN A 35 -4.49 17.17 14.76
N GLN A 36 -5.47 17.97 14.33
CA GLN A 36 -6.09 19.02 15.16
C GLN A 36 -6.67 18.50 16.49
N ASP A 37 -7.06 17.23 16.54
CA ASP A 37 -7.57 16.58 17.75
C ASP A 37 -6.46 16.02 18.66
N GLY A 38 -5.20 16.35 18.41
CA GLY A 38 -4.04 15.88 19.18
C GLY A 38 -3.65 14.43 18.92
N LYS A 39 -4.35 13.72 18.03
CA LYS A 39 -4.07 12.30 17.73
C LYS A 39 -3.25 12.16 16.47
N GLU A 40 -2.31 11.22 16.49
CA GLU A 40 -1.54 10.90 15.28
C GLU A 40 -2.37 10.09 14.27
N ARG A 41 -2.23 10.44 13.00
CA ARG A 41 -2.75 9.67 11.87
C ARG A 41 -1.73 9.63 10.75
N SER A 42 -1.68 8.53 10.00
CA SER A 42 -0.87 8.47 8.77
C SER A 42 -1.43 9.47 7.77
N VAL A 43 -0.59 10.35 7.26
CA VAL A 43 -0.95 11.28 6.19
C VAL A 43 -0.07 10.97 4.98
N PRO A 44 -0.64 10.57 3.84
CA PRO A 44 0.14 10.21 2.67
C PRO A 44 0.89 11.40 2.09
N ILE A 45 2.15 11.18 1.72
CA ILE A 45 2.93 12.12 0.92
C ILE A 45 2.73 11.77 -0.56
N THR A 46 2.01 12.60 -1.28
CA THR A 46 1.69 12.39 -2.69
C THR A 46 2.46 13.37 -3.58
N ARG A 47 2.35 13.21 -4.91
CA ARG A 47 2.87 14.17 -5.89
C ARG A 47 2.37 15.61 -5.68
N TRP A 48 1.27 15.78 -4.94
CA TRP A 48 0.61 17.07 -4.69
C TRP A 48 0.90 17.63 -3.30
N THR A 49 1.62 16.90 -2.44
CA THR A 49 1.94 17.34 -1.09
C THR A 49 3.16 18.27 -1.11
N LEU A 50 2.98 19.53 -1.51
CA LEU A 50 4.06 20.52 -1.51
C LEU A 50 4.32 21.11 -0.11
N PRO A 51 5.56 21.48 0.25
CA PRO A 51 6.83 21.22 -0.47
C PRO A 51 7.36 19.77 -0.29
N HIS A 52 6.68 18.94 0.49
CA HIS A 52 7.14 17.65 0.98
C HIS A 52 7.08 16.47 -0.02
N ARG A 53 6.81 16.72 -1.30
CA ARG A 53 6.72 15.65 -2.31
C ARG A 53 8.04 14.89 -2.40
N THR A 54 7.98 13.59 -2.65
CA THR A 54 9.17 12.75 -2.72
C THR A 54 9.05 11.70 -3.82
N ASP A 55 10.12 11.56 -4.59
CA ASP A 55 10.34 10.42 -5.50
C ASP A 55 11.23 9.36 -4.85
N LYS A 56 11.66 9.57 -3.60
CA LYS A 56 12.49 8.63 -2.86
C LYS A 56 11.68 7.41 -2.40
N ILE A 57 12.36 6.27 -2.29
CA ILE A 57 11.85 5.05 -1.66
C ILE A 57 12.85 4.56 -0.61
N ALA A 58 12.45 3.61 0.24
CA ALA A 58 13.37 3.03 1.21
C ALA A 58 14.53 2.31 0.51
N ALA A 59 15.76 2.52 0.97
CA ALA A 59 16.97 1.90 0.44
C ALA A 59 16.85 0.36 0.38
N HIS A 60 16.28 -0.23 1.43
CA HIS A 60 16.00 -1.67 1.47
C HIS A 60 15.13 -2.14 0.31
N ALA A 61 14.07 -1.40 -0.03
CA ALA A 61 13.21 -1.73 -1.17
C ALA A 61 13.96 -1.61 -2.51
N LEU A 62 14.80 -0.58 -2.67
CA LEU A 62 15.63 -0.43 -3.87
C LEU A 62 16.63 -1.57 -4.02
N ALA A 63 17.25 -2.01 -2.92
CA ALA A 63 18.19 -3.11 -2.89
C ALA A 63 17.53 -4.44 -3.29
N VAL A 64 16.34 -4.74 -2.75
CA VAL A 64 15.56 -5.94 -3.15
C VAL A 64 15.20 -5.90 -4.64
N ILE A 65 14.78 -4.74 -5.17
CA ILE A 65 14.46 -4.60 -6.60
C ILE A 65 15.71 -4.78 -7.46
N ASN A 66 16.84 -4.18 -7.08
CA ASN A 66 18.10 -4.35 -7.82
C ASN A 66 18.54 -5.81 -7.84
N GLN A 67 18.53 -6.49 -6.69
CA GLN A 67 18.87 -7.91 -6.62
C GLN A 67 17.99 -8.74 -7.58
N PHE A 68 16.68 -8.52 -7.59
CA PHE A 68 15.78 -9.22 -8.52
C PHE A 68 16.10 -8.93 -9.98
N ILE A 69 16.42 -7.69 -10.35
CA ILE A 69 16.82 -7.36 -11.72
C ILE A 69 18.12 -8.08 -12.08
N ASP A 70 19.09 -8.11 -11.17
CA ASP A 70 20.40 -8.69 -11.40
C ASP A 70 20.33 -10.23 -11.53
N GLU A 71 19.46 -10.88 -10.76
CA GLU A 71 19.28 -12.34 -10.75
C GLU A 71 18.35 -12.82 -11.87
N GLU A 72 17.21 -12.16 -12.07
CA GLU A 72 16.11 -12.65 -12.91
C GLU A 72 16.02 -11.94 -14.27
N MET A 73 16.67 -10.79 -14.43
CA MET A 73 16.62 -9.96 -15.64
C MET A 73 18.00 -9.42 -16.06
N PRO A 74 19.06 -10.26 -16.13
CA PRO A 74 20.43 -9.79 -16.35
C PRO A 74 20.61 -9.01 -17.67
N ASP A 75 19.81 -9.31 -18.69
CA ASP A 75 19.83 -8.61 -19.98
C ASP A 75 19.51 -7.12 -19.84
N ILE A 76 18.67 -6.72 -18.87
CA ILE A 76 18.40 -5.30 -18.58
C ILE A 76 19.71 -4.60 -18.22
N ARG A 77 20.56 -5.24 -17.41
CA ARG A 77 21.86 -4.68 -17.00
C ARG A 77 22.88 -4.70 -18.13
N ALA A 78 22.91 -5.78 -18.91
CA ALA A 78 23.80 -5.91 -20.05
C ALA A 78 23.58 -4.78 -21.08
N GLU A 79 22.33 -4.37 -21.28
CA GLU A 79 21.95 -3.24 -22.14
C GLU A 79 22.14 -1.86 -21.48
N GLY A 80 22.75 -1.79 -20.29
CA GLY A 80 22.99 -0.54 -19.56
C GLY A 80 21.72 0.12 -19.04
N LEU A 81 20.60 -0.63 -18.95
CA LEU A 81 19.34 -0.11 -18.44
C LEU A 81 19.30 -0.15 -16.91
N GLY A 82 18.63 0.84 -16.34
CA GLY A 82 18.53 0.99 -14.89
C GLY A 82 17.19 1.58 -14.46
N ILE A 83 17.02 1.70 -13.15
CA ILE A 83 15.82 2.28 -12.56
C ILE A 83 15.85 3.79 -12.81
N THR A 84 14.96 4.26 -13.68
CA THR A 84 14.86 5.68 -14.03
C THR A 84 13.91 6.46 -13.11
N ARG A 85 12.97 5.78 -12.45
CA ARG A 85 11.92 6.42 -11.65
C ARG A 85 11.52 5.54 -10.47
N THR A 86 11.32 6.19 -9.33
CA THR A 86 10.82 5.58 -8.09
C THR A 86 9.67 6.41 -7.52
N ARG A 87 8.77 5.78 -6.75
CA ARG A 87 7.71 6.48 -6.01
C ARG A 87 7.17 5.62 -4.88
N LEU A 88 6.67 6.26 -3.84
CA LEU A 88 5.83 5.61 -2.84
C LEU A 88 4.42 5.36 -3.38
N CYS A 89 3.82 4.25 -2.97
CA CYS A 89 2.43 3.92 -3.25
C CYS A 89 1.66 3.87 -1.92
N TRP A 90 0.65 4.72 -1.78
CA TRP A 90 -0.14 4.83 -0.55
C TRP A 90 -1.47 4.12 -0.70
N TYR A 91 -1.88 3.43 0.36
CA TYR A 91 -3.19 2.83 0.49
C TYR A 91 -3.52 2.64 1.97
N THR A 92 -4.76 2.24 2.25
CA THR A 92 -5.27 2.05 3.61
C THR A 92 -5.53 0.58 3.89
N ASP A 93 -5.09 0.14 5.06
CA ASP A 93 -5.36 -1.18 5.62
C ASP A 93 -6.48 -1.07 6.67
N THR A 94 -7.36 -2.07 6.69
CA THR A 94 -8.25 -2.30 7.84
C THR A 94 -7.59 -3.23 8.85
N PHE A 95 -8.18 -3.31 10.04
CA PHE A 95 -7.65 -4.19 11.09
C PHE A 95 -7.73 -5.69 10.75
N ASP A 96 -8.54 -6.07 9.76
CA ASP A 96 -8.83 -7.46 9.35
C ASP A 96 -8.55 -7.71 7.84
N ASP A 97 -7.83 -6.79 7.20
CA ASP A 97 -7.50 -6.81 5.77
C ASP A 97 -8.70 -6.96 4.78
N HIS A 98 -9.93 -6.75 5.23
CA HIS A 98 -11.14 -6.73 4.38
C HIS A 98 -11.55 -5.30 3.96
N TYR A 99 -12.27 -5.14 2.86
CA TYR A 99 -12.72 -3.81 2.40
C TYR A 99 -13.75 -3.20 3.35
N ILE A 100 -14.00 -1.90 3.24
CA ILE A 100 -15.15 -1.23 3.84
C ILE A 100 -15.95 -0.62 2.71
N ILE A 101 -17.06 -1.26 2.35
CA ILE A 101 -18.02 -0.79 1.37
C ILE A 101 -19.38 -0.76 2.05
N ASP A 102 -19.74 0.38 2.63
CA ASP A 102 -20.97 0.52 3.41
C ASP A 102 -21.34 1.98 3.65
N TYR A 103 -22.57 2.20 4.10
CA TYR A 103 -23.03 3.48 4.62
C TYR A 103 -22.32 3.83 5.92
N VAL A 104 -21.95 5.10 6.05
CA VAL A 104 -21.41 5.64 7.30
C VAL A 104 -22.51 5.55 8.38
N PRO A 105 -22.24 4.99 9.57
CA PRO A 105 -23.25 4.87 10.63
C PRO A 105 -23.91 6.21 10.94
N GLY A 106 -25.24 6.22 10.99
CA GLY A 106 -26.03 7.43 11.19
C GLY A 106 -26.25 8.26 9.92
N SER A 107 -25.68 7.89 8.78
CA SER A 107 -25.95 8.50 7.48
C SER A 107 -26.81 7.60 6.60
N THR A 108 -27.80 8.19 5.93
CA THR A 108 -28.62 7.51 4.91
C THR A 108 -28.16 7.78 3.48
N SER A 109 -27.22 8.73 3.30
CA SER A 109 -26.82 9.24 1.98
C SER A 109 -25.31 9.19 1.73
N LEU A 110 -24.50 8.91 2.75
CA LEU A 110 -23.05 8.78 2.60
C LEU A 110 -22.62 7.32 2.69
N MET A 111 -22.15 6.80 1.56
CA MET A 111 -21.49 5.49 1.47
C MET A 111 -19.99 5.68 1.24
N VAL A 112 -19.18 4.82 1.84
CA VAL A 112 -17.73 4.76 1.61
C VAL A 112 -17.37 3.47 0.90
N ALA A 113 -16.34 3.51 0.05
CA ALA A 113 -15.69 2.34 -0.55
C ALA A 113 -14.18 2.48 -0.37
N THR A 114 -13.64 1.88 0.69
CA THR A 114 -12.26 2.07 1.17
C THR A 114 -11.69 0.77 1.78
N GLY A 115 -10.54 0.85 2.47
CA GLY A 115 -9.93 -0.29 3.16
C GLY A 115 -9.37 -1.34 2.20
N CYS A 116 -8.81 -0.91 1.07
CA CYS A 116 -8.33 -1.79 0.00
C CYS A 116 -7.27 -2.82 0.42
N SER A 117 -6.61 -2.61 1.56
CA SER A 117 -5.71 -3.55 2.25
C SER A 117 -4.63 -4.16 1.34
N GLY A 118 -4.17 -3.38 0.35
CA GLY A 118 -3.13 -3.78 -0.60
C GLY A 118 -3.55 -4.87 -1.61
N HIS A 119 -4.85 -5.18 -1.75
CA HIS A 119 -5.30 -6.23 -2.67
C HIS A 119 -6.52 -5.90 -3.53
N ALA A 120 -7.13 -4.71 -3.39
CA ALA A 120 -8.29 -4.32 -4.19
C ALA A 120 -8.04 -4.21 -5.71
N PHE A 121 -6.80 -3.95 -6.15
CA PHE A 121 -6.51 -3.71 -7.57
C PHE A 121 -6.91 -4.88 -8.49
N LYS A 122 -6.75 -6.14 -8.04
CA LYS A 122 -7.15 -7.32 -8.84
C LYS A 122 -8.67 -7.46 -9.00
N PHE A 123 -9.45 -6.76 -8.17
CA PHE A 123 -10.90 -6.70 -8.22
C PHE A 123 -11.41 -5.46 -8.97
N LEU A 124 -10.53 -4.67 -9.59
CA LEU A 124 -10.92 -3.52 -10.41
C LEU A 124 -12.09 -3.82 -11.38
N PRO A 125 -12.15 -4.99 -12.07
CA PRO A 125 -13.24 -5.26 -13.00
C PRO A 125 -14.60 -5.53 -12.35
N ASN A 126 -14.66 -5.94 -11.08
CA ASN A 126 -15.91 -6.45 -10.47
C ASN A 126 -16.29 -5.81 -9.12
N ILE A 127 -15.38 -5.13 -8.42
CA ILE A 127 -15.65 -4.53 -7.10
C ILE A 127 -16.78 -3.49 -7.17
N GLY A 128 -16.92 -2.79 -8.30
CA GLY A 128 -17.99 -1.82 -8.53
C GLY A 128 -19.39 -2.45 -8.52
N LYS A 129 -19.54 -3.66 -9.08
CA LYS A 129 -20.83 -4.39 -9.04
C LYS A 129 -21.28 -4.62 -7.61
N HIS A 130 -20.36 -5.09 -6.75
CA HIS A 130 -20.68 -5.34 -5.34
C HIS A 130 -20.96 -4.05 -4.57
N ALA A 131 -20.29 -2.95 -4.91
CA ALA A 131 -20.60 -1.65 -4.32
C ALA A 131 -22.02 -1.17 -4.69
N VAL A 132 -22.44 -1.38 -5.95
CA VAL A 132 -23.81 -1.08 -6.40
C VAL A 132 -24.83 -1.97 -5.69
N ASP A 133 -24.58 -3.27 -5.56
CA ASP A 133 -25.47 -4.21 -4.84
C ASP A 133 -25.67 -3.82 -3.35
N ILE A 134 -24.69 -3.14 -2.74
CA ILE A 134 -24.79 -2.62 -1.37
C ILE A 134 -25.57 -1.30 -1.37
N TRP A 135 -25.28 -0.42 -2.32
CA TRP A 135 -25.95 0.88 -2.49
C TRP A 135 -27.45 0.74 -2.75
N GLU A 136 -27.83 -0.13 -3.70
CA GLU A 136 -29.21 -0.42 -4.05
C GLU A 136 -29.94 -1.28 -3.02
N ARG A 137 -29.22 -1.80 -2.01
CA ARG A 137 -29.70 -2.77 -1.03
C ARG A 137 -30.27 -4.04 -1.69
N SER A 138 -29.87 -4.32 -2.92
CA SER A 138 -30.29 -5.46 -3.73
C SER A 138 -29.11 -6.37 -3.97
N GLY A 139 -29.18 -7.62 -3.50
CA GLY A 139 -28.25 -8.65 -3.99
C GLY A 139 -28.19 -9.86 -3.09
N THR A 140 -28.12 -11.01 -3.73
CA THR A 140 -28.27 -12.38 -3.22
C THR A 140 -26.99 -12.99 -2.63
N ASP A 141 -25.82 -12.42 -2.90
CA ASP A 141 -24.54 -12.91 -2.35
C ASP A 141 -24.24 -12.32 -0.97
N GLN A 142 -24.43 -13.13 0.08
CA GLN A 142 -24.25 -12.71 1.47
C GLN A 142 -22.80 -12.71 1.97
N LEU A 143 -21.92 -13.51 1.34
CA LEU A 143 -20.59 -13.81 1.88
C LEU A 143 -19.57 -12.65 1.78
N PRO A 144 -19.43 -11.92 0.65
CA PRO A 144 -18.56 -10.73 0.61
C PRO A 144 -19.15 -9.57 1.41
N LYS A 145 -20.48 -9.41 1.38
CA LYS A 145 -21.18 -8.28 1.99
C LYS A 145 -20.92 -8.19 3.49
N SER A 146 -21.14 -9.27 4.25
CA SER A 146 -21.01 -9.23 5.72
C SER A 146 -19.62 -8.85 6.22
N ARG A 147 -18.56 -9.17 5.47
CA ARG A 147 -17.18 -8.80 5.83
C ARG A 147 -16.80 -7.39 5.36
N TRP A 148 -17.52 -6.81 4.41
CA TRP A 148 -17.23 -5.49 3.85
C TRP A 148 -18.05 -4.37 4.50
N LEU A 149 -19.04 -4.72 5.34
CA LEU A 149 -19.82 -3.74 6.09
C LEU A 149 -18.97 -2.94 7.09
N TRP A 150 -19.52 -1.81 7.51
CA TRP A 150 -18.97 -0.98 8.56
C TRP A 150 -18.79 -1.80 9.84
N ARG A 151 -17.60 -1.73 10.43
CA ARG A 151 -17.23 -2.56 11.57
C ARG A 151 -16.11 -1.93 12.40
N ARG A 152 -15.99 -2.43 13.62
CA ARG A 152 -14.95 -2.07 14.59
C ARG A 152 -14.40 -3.34 15.23
N LEU A 153 -13.19 -3.24 15.77
CA LEU A 153 -12.64 -4.27 16.63
C LEU A 153 -13.60 -4.54 17.79
N ARG A 154 -13.88 -5.82 18.03
CA ARG A 154 -14.65 -6.26 19.19
C ARG A 154 -13.77 -6.24 20.44
N GLU A 155 -14.39 -6.18 21.61
CA GLU A 155 -13.67 -6.30 22.87
C GLU A 155 -12.87 -7.62 22.92
N GLY A 156 -11.59 -7.54 23.29
CA GLY A 156 -10.68 -8.68 23.31
C GLY A 156 -10.20 -9.18 21.94
N GLN A 157 -10.73 -8.67 20.82
CA GLN A 157 -10.27 -9.05 19.48
C GLN A 157 -8.93 -8.38 19.17
N LYS A 158 -7.96 -9.19 18.73
CA LYS A 158 -6.71 -8.66 18.18
C LYS A 158 -6.87 -8.33 16.70
N PRO A 159 -6.36 -7.17 16.23
CA PRO A 159 -6.28 -6.89 14.80
C PRO A 159 -5.31 -7.85 14.11
N ASP A 160 -5.66 -8.29 12.91
CA ASP A 160 -4.78 -9.08 12.03
C ASP A 160 -3.65 -8.20 11.47
N ASN A 161 -3.91 -6.91 11.29
CA ASN A 161 -2.96 -5.95 10.74
C ASN A 161 -2.74 -4.75 11.67
N ILE A 162 -1.48 -4.59 12.13
CA ILE A 162 -1.04 -3.49 13.01
C ILE A 162 0.12 -2.75 12.35
N ILE A 163 -0.20 -1.86 11.42
CA ILE A 163 0.81 -1.02 10.76
C ILE A 163 0.96 0.36 11.39
N MET A 164 -0.14 0.97 11.83
CA MET A 164 -0.16 2.31 12.44
C MET A 164 0.16 2.24 13.93
N GLN A 165 1.43 2.43 14.29
CA GLN A 165 1.90 2.42 15.69
C GLN A 165 2.35 3.81 16.17
N GLY A 166 1.97 4.87 15.43
CA GLY A 166 2.39 6.24 15.70
C GLY A 166 3.85 6.53 15.31
N SER A 167 4.30 7.76 15.55
CA SER A 167 5.64 8.27 15.19
C SER A 167 6.77 7.49 15.87
N ALA A 168 6.51 6.98 17.08
CA ALA A 168 7.41 6.10 17.81
C ALA A 168 7.56 4.70 17.17
N GLY A 169 6.64 4.29 16.30
CA GLY A 169 6.68 3.00 15.63
C GLY A 169 7.95 2.76 14.78
N PRO A 170 8.33 1.50 14.55
CA PRO A 170 9.51 1.16 13.75
C PRO A 170 9.30 1.44 12.25
N ASN A 171 8.05 1.40 11.79
CA ASN A 171 7.66 1.55 10.39
C ASN A 171 7.31 3.00 10.01
N THR A 172 7.77 3.98 10.78
CA THR A 172 7.60 5.40 10.48
C THR A 172 8.54 5.80 9.34
N LEU A 173 7.98 6.38 8.28
CA LEU A 173 8.72 6.74 7.05
C LEU A 173 9.89 7.70 7.33
N SER A 174 9.76 8.61 8.30
CA SER A 174 10.83 9.54 8.70
C SER A 174 12.07 8.85 9.28
N LYS A 175 11.95 7.58 9.72
CA LYS A 175 13.06 6.76 10.21
C LYS A 175 13.69 5.89 9.13
N ALA A 176 13.05 5.79 7.96
CA ALA A 176 13.56 5.00 6.85
C ALA A 176 14.75 5.71 6.19
N ASN A 177 15.77 4.94 5.79
CA ASN A 177 16.79 5.46 4.88
C ASN A 177 16.17 5.61 3.48
N MET A 178 15.97 6.85 3.02
CA MET A 178 15.26 7.16 1.78
C MET A 178 16.22 7.57 0.66
N VAL A 179 16.16 6.88 -0.48
CA VAL A 179 17.06 7.05 -1.64
C VAL A 179 16.28 7.35 -2.92
N LEU A 180 16.92 8.08 -3.83
CA LEU A 180 16.43 8.33 -5.19
C LEU A 180 16.75 7.16 -6.12
N ALA A 181 16.07 7.12 -7.26
CA ALA A 181 16.46 6.29 -8.39
C ALA A 181 17.93 6.57 -8.77
N GLY A 182 18.72 5.51 -9.00
CA GLY A 182 20.13 5.61 -9.40
C GLY A 182 21.15 5.78 -8.26
N GLN A 183 20.72 5.89 -6.99
CA GLN A 183 21.64 5.81 -5.86
C GLN A 183 21.90 4.35 -5.49
N GLU A 184 23.13 4.03 -5.08
CA GLU A 184 23.47 2.69 -4.58
C GLU A 184 22.69 2.38 -3.29
N ALA A 185 22.17 1.15 -3.21
CA ALA A 185 21.53 0.62 -2.02
C ALA A 185 21.92 -0.84 -1.86
N THR A 186 22.63 -1.16 -0.78
CA THR A 186 23.05 -2.52 -0.45
C THR A 186 22.10 -3.09 0.58
N LEU A 187 21.74 -4.38 0.45
CA LEU A 187 21.09 -5.08 1.55
C LEU A 187 22.06 -5.13 2.73
N ALA A 188 21.63 -4.66 3.90
CA ALA A 188 22.39 -4.92 5.12
C ALA A 188 22.46 -6.43 5.30
N LYS A 189 23.67 -6.97 5.51
CA LYS A 189 23.83 -8.36 5.94
C LYS A 189 23.09 -8.50 7.28
N LEU A 190 22.04 -9.33 7.28
CA LEU A 190 21.29 -9.69 8.49
C LEU A 190 22.21 -10.33 9.52
#